data_AF-M7C992-F1
#
_entry.id   AF-M7C992-F1
#
_cell.length_a   1.000
_cell.length_b   1.000
_cell.length_c   1.000
_cell.angle_alpha   90.00
_cell.angle_beta   90.00
_cell.angle_gamma   90.00
#
_symmetry.space_group_name_H-M   'P 1'
#
loop_
_entity.id
_entity.type
_entity.pdbx_description
1 polymer ?
#
loop_
_entity_poly.entity_id
_entity_poly.type
_entity_poly.pdbx_seq_one_letter_code
_entity_poly.pdbx_strand_id
1 'polypeptide(L)'
;MKARWFRSQFLSFVHLYHDGKDQYERQMLEYQGRTGLLKAGLTDGNVPLRILNIRHSDEGQYCRFVQDDTFYEETVLELRVAGLGSAPLISVEGHQDGGIRLVCRSAGWYPEPEVLWKDLNG
;
A
#
# COMPACT_ATOMS: atom_id res chain seq x y z
N MET A 1 19.57 7.33 18.24
CA MET A 1 18.64 7.31 17.09
C MET A 1 17.29 6.70 17.42
N LYS A 2 16.22 7.39 17.04
CA LYS A 2 14.82 6.95 17.06
C LYS A 2 14.22 7.18 15.67
N ALA A 3 13.47 6.21 15.18
CA ALA A 3 12.80 6.27 13.89
C ALA A 3 11.33 5.89 14.05
N ARG A 4 10.42 6.73 13.58
CA ARG A 4 8.98 6.51 13.66
C ARG A 4 8.36 6.68 12.29
N TRP A 5 7.49 5.74 11.97
CA TRP A 5 6.57 5.83 10.85
C TRP A 5 5.15 5.93 11.38
N PHE A 6 4.39 6.89 10.89
CA PHE A 6 3.00 7.12 11.29
C PHE A 6 2.19 7.62 10.09
N ARG A 7 0.86 7.65 10.23
CA ARG A 7 -0.03 8.24 9.21
C ARG A 7 -0.40 9.66 9.63
N SER A 8 -1.61 9.86 10.14
CA SER A 8 -2.12 11.18 10.53
C SER A 8 -1.75 11.61 11.96
N GLN A 9 -1.61 10.67 12.90
CA GLN A 9 -1.38 10.98 14.31
C GLN A 9 -0.03 10.47 14.78
N PHE A 10 0.80 11.35 15.34
CA PHE A 10 2.17 11.00 15.76
C PHE A 10 2.26 9.90 16.84
N LEU A 11 1.27 9.82 17.73
CA LEU A 11 1.21 8.81 18.79
C LEU A 11 0.75 7.43 18.27
N SER A 12 -0.03 7.42 17.20
CA SER A 12 -0.53 6.21 16.54
C SER A 12 0.43 5.85 15.41
N PHE A 13 1.39 4.97 15.70
CA PHE A 13 2.48 4.68 14.78
C PHE A 13 2.27 3.36 14.02
N VAL A 14 2.65 3.42 12.75
CA VAL A 14 2.78 2.28 11.84
C VAL A 14 3.96 1.42 12.23
N HIS A 15 5.07 2.05 12.63
CA HIS A 15 6.25 1.36 13.13
C HIS A 15 7.12 2.31 13.98
N LEU A 16 7.78 1.75 15.00
CA LEU A 16 8.69 2.49 15.85
C LEU A 16 9.95 1.67 16.05
N TYR A 17 11.09 2.29 15.80
CA TYR A 17 12.42 1.79 16.12
C TYR A 17 13.08 2.72 17.12
N HIS A 18 13.53 2.16 18.24
CA HIS A 18 14.12 2.92 19.33
C HIS A 18 15.13 2.03 20.07
N ASP A 19 16.26 2.62 20.45
CA ASP A 19 17.35 1.96 21.19
C ASP A 19 17.80 0.63 20.57
N GLY A 20 17.99 0.64 19.25
CA GLY A 20 18.50 -0.51 18.51
C GLY A 20 17.46 -1.59 18.20
N LYS A 21 16.18 -1.39 18.56
CA LYS A 21 15.15 -2.42 18.50
C LYS A 21 13.83 -1.91 17.91
N ASP A 22 13.15 -2.78 17.19
CA ASP A 22 11.79 -2.58 16.72
C ASP A 22 10.83 -2.70 17.92
N GLN A 23 9.86 -1.79 18.02
CA GLN A 23 8.91 -1.66 19.13
C GLN A 23 7.50 -1.99 18.65
N TYR A 24 6.90 -3.04 19.23
CA TYR A 24 5.63 -3.59 18.76
C TYR A 24 4.44 -3.35 19.72
N GLU A 25 4.69 -3.06 21.00
CA GLU A 25 3.66 -3.09 22.05
C GLU A 25 2.50 -2.12 21.84
N ARG A 26 2.78 -0.91 21.33
CA ARG A 26 1.78 0.15 21.11
C ARG A 26 1.54 0.46 19.63
N GLN A 27 1.96 -0.46 18.78
CA GLN A 27 1.78 -0.34 17.34
C GLN A 27 0.29 -0.43 17.00
N MET A 28 -0.14 0.36 16.02
CA MET A 28 -1.48 0.27 15.44
C MET A 28 -1.80 -1.18 15.03
N LEU A 29 -2.97 -1.66 15.44
CA LEU A 29 -3.37 -3.08 15.32
C LEU A 29 -3.28 -3.59 13.88
N GLU A 30 -3.68 -2.76 12.92
CA GLU A 30 -3.64 -3.06 11.48
C GLU A 30 -2.24 -3.35 10.91
N TYR A 31 -1.18 -2.93 11.62
CA TYR A 31 0.23 -3.09 11.22
C TYR A 31 1.01 -4.10 12.08
N GLN A 32 0.42 -4.61 13.16
CA GLN A 32 1.08 -5.57 14.05
C GLN A 32 1.52 -6.83 13.30
N GLY A 33 2.77 -7.24 13.51
CA GLY A 33 3.38 -8.40 12.85
C GLY A 33 3.62 -8.23 11.35
N ARG A 34 3.27 -7.08 10.77
CA ARG A 34 3.40 -6.80 9.33
C ARG A 34 4.52 -5.84 9.02
N THR A 35 5.06 -5.09 9.99
CA THR A 35 6.07 -4.08 9.71
C THR A 35 7.42 -4.35 10.37
N GLY A 36 8.47 -3.84 9.74
CA GLY A 36 9.83 -3.90 10.27
C GLY A 36 10.72 -2.87 9.59
N LEU A 37 11.72 -2.38 10.32
CA LEU A 37 12.72 -1.50 9.77
C LEU A 37 13.83 -2.31 9.07
N LEU A 38 14.19 -1.92 7.85
CA LEU A 38 15.33 -2.50 7.16
C LEU A 38 16.63 -1.89 7.67
N LYS A 39 17.38 -2.67 8.45
CA LYS A 39 18.61 -2.19 9.12
C LYS A 39 19.79 -1.96 8.18
N ALA A 40 19.76 -2.56 6.99
CA ALA A 40 20.87 -2.58 6.03
C ALA A 40 21.20 -1.23 5.36
N GLY A 41 20.56 -0.12 5.76
CA GLY A 41 20.88 1.23 5.28
C GLY A 41 20.91 2.31 6.38
N LEU A 42 20.82 1.92 7.65
CA LEU A 42 20.76 2.87 8.77
C LEU A 42 22.03 3.72 8.89
N THR A 43 23.19 3.14 8.57
CA THR A 43 24.49 3.84 8.57
C THR A 43 24.57 4.93 7.52
N ASP A 44 23.78 4.82 6.45
CA ASP A 44 23.72 5.78 5.35
C ASP A 44 22.59 6.80 5.53
N GLY A 45 21.98 6.84 6.73
CA GLY A 45 20.85 7.70 7.05
C GLY A 45 19.50 7.22 6.47
N ASN A 46 19.46 6.05 5.83
CA ASN A 46 18.22 5.49 5.30
C ASN A 46 17.45 4.77 6.40
N VAL A 47 16.14 5.03 6.46
CA VAL A 47 15.24 4.46 7.47
C VAL A 47 14.05 3.79 6.77
N PRO A 48 14.26 2.73 5.95
CA PRO A 48 13.23 2.18 5.10
C PRO A 48 12.27 1.32 5.92
N LEU A 49 10.98 1.58 5.77
CA LEU A 49 9.92 0.74 6.32
C LEU A 49 9.58 -0.39 5.36
N ARG A 50 9.59 -1.63 5.85
CA ARG A 50 8.98 -2.76 5.17
C ARG A 50 7.59 -3.02 5.76
N ILE A 51 6.59 -3.18 4.90
CA ILE A 51 5.25 -3.64 5.25
C ILE A 51 4.98 -4.95 4.50
N LEU A 52 4.55 -5.99 5.20
CA LEU A 52 4.28 -7.33 4.69
C LEU A 52 2.78 -7.50 4.42
N ASN A 53 2.46 -8.33 3.43
CA ASN A 53 1.09 -8.65 3.02
C ASN A 53 0.26 -7.39 2.77
N ILE A 54 0.72 -6.52 1.86
CA ILE A 54 0.09 -5.23 1.54
C ILE A 54 -1.40 -5.40 1.23
N ARG A 55 -2.20 -4.46 1.72
CA ARG A 55 -3.66 -4.37 1.57
C ARG A 55 -4.00 -3.02 0.94
N HIS A 56 -5.18 -2.92 0.31
CA HIS A 56 -5.70 -1.65 -0.21
C HIS A 56 -5.76 -0.57 0.87
N SER A 57 -6.09 -0.93 2.12
CA SER A 57 -6.13 0.00 3.27
C SER A 57 -4.78 0.62 3.63
N ASP A 58 -3.67 0.01 3.22
CA ASP A 58 -2.35 0.55 3.46
C ASP A 58 -2.02 1.71 2.51
N GLU A 59 -2.74 1.89 1.40
CA GLU A 59 -2.55 3.01 0.48
C GLU A 59 -2.75 4.37 1.16
N GLY A 60 -1.88 5.32 0.84
CA GLY A 60 -1.99 6.73 1.22
C GLY A 60 -0.70 7.29 1.79
N GLN A 61 -0.81 8.40 2.51
CA GLN A 61 0.35 9.11 3.05
C GLN A 61 0.88 8.47 4.34
N TYR A 62 2.20 8.52 4.48
CA TYR A 62 2.99 8.13 5.64
C TYR A 62 3.99 9.22 5.96
N CYS A 63 4.11 9.55 7.23
CA CYS A 63 5.14 10.42 7.75
C CYS A 63 6.27 9.58 8.34
N ARG A 64 7.50 9.88 7.92
CA ARG A 64 8.74 9.38 8.49
C ARG A 64 9.33 10.46 9.37
N PHE A 65 9.53 10.15 10.65
CA PHE A 65 10.21 10.99 11.61
C PHE A 65 11.47 10.28 12.11
N VAL A 66 12.62 10.94 12.02
CA VAL A 66 13.89 10.43 12.52
C VAL A 66 14.47 11.45 13.49
N GLN A 67 14.91 10.98 14.65
CA GLN A 67 15.52 11.82 15.67
C GLN A 67 16.84 11.19 16.13
N ASP A 68 17.87 12.01 16.24
CA ASP A 68 19.12 11.64 16.90
C ASP A 68 19.57 12.78 17.81
N ASP A 69 19.62 12.48 19.12
CA ASP A 69 19.80 13.47 20.18
C ASP A 69 18.83 14.66 20.05
N THR A 70 19.35 15.85 19.74
CA THR A 70 18.56 17.09 19.57
C THR A 70 18.13 17.35 18.14
N PHE A 71 18.71 16.66 17.15
CA PHE A 71 18.38 16.82 15.74
C PHE A 71 17.22 15.91 15.34
N TYR A 72 16.31 16.43 14.53
CA TYR A 72 15.24 15.63 13.96
C TYR A 72 14.92 16.07 12.53
N GLU A 73 14.43 15.12 11.75
CA GLU A 73 13.96 15.31 10.38
C GLU A 73 12.62 14.61 10.19
N GLU A 74 11.76 15.23 9.39
CA GLU A 74 10.46 14.68 9.02
C GLU A 74 10.27 14.71 7.50
N THR A 75 9.70 13.65 6.95
CA THR A 75 9.43 13.54 5.52
C THR A 75 8.11 12.83 5.29
N VAL A 76 7.31 13.33 4.35
CA VAL A 76 6.07 12.67 3.93
C VAL A 76 6.34 11.83 2.68
N LEU A 77 5.82 10.61 2.66
CA LEU A 77 5.86 9.69 1.54
C LEU A 77 4.44 9.23 1.22
N GLU A 78 4.16 8.98 -0.07
CA GLU A 78 2.91 8.38 -0.51
C GLU A 78 3.14 6.93 -0.94
N LEU A 79 2.39 6.01 -0.35
CA LEU A 79 2.33 4.61 -0.78
C LEU A 79 1.12 4.44 -1.70
N ARG A 80 1.37 4.03 -2.95
CA ARG A 80 0.33 3.61 -3.89
C ARG A 80 0.29 2.08 -3.96
N VAL A 81 -0.91 1.51 -3.95
CA VAL A 81 -1.12 0.06 -3.99
C VAL A 81 -1.77 -0.30 -5.32
N ALA A 82 -1.30 -1.38 -5.94
CA ALA A 82 -1.91 -1.94 -7.13
C ALA A 82 -2.20 -3.43 -6.93
N GLY A 83 -3.35 -3.89 -7.42
CA GLY A 83 -3.78 -5.28 -7.40
C GLY A 83 -4.15 -5.71 -8.82
N LEU A 84 -3.53 -6.79 -9.28
CA LEU A 84 -3.88 -7.40 -10.56
C LEU A 84 -5.12 -8.28 -10.37
N GLY A 85 -6.18 -7.99 -11.11
CA GLY A 85 -7.40 -8.77 -11.06
C GLY A 85 -7.32 -10.07 -11.87
N SER A 86 -8.43 -10.80 -11.89
CA SER A 86 -8.58 -12.03 -12.66
C SER A 86 -8.56 -11.75 -14.17
N ALA A 87 -8.16 -12.75 -14.95
CA ALA A 87 -8.34 -12.68 -16.40
C ALA A 87 -9.81 -12.36 -16.76
N PRO A 88 -10.08 -11.49 -17.74
CA PRO A 88 -11.44 -11.16 -18.13
C PRO A 88 -12.14 -12.36 -18.76
N LEU A 89 -13.37 -12.62 -18.33
CA LEU A 89 -14.24 -13.66 -18.87
C LEU A 89 -15.33 -13.01 -19.73
N ILE A 90 -15.35 -13.33 -21.02
CA ILE A 90 -16.39 -12.90 -21.95
C ILE A 90 -17.44 -14.00 -22.08
N SER A 91 -18.70 -13.67 -21.86
CA SER A 91 -19.83 -14.59 -21.98
C SER A 91 -20.94 -13.99 -22.85
N VAL A 92 -21.63 -14.85 -23.60
CA VAL A 92 -22.84 -14.51 -24.34
C VAL A 92 -24.04 -14.67 -23.40
N GLU A 93 -24.76 -13.59 -23.11
CA GLU A 93 -25.94 -13.62 -22.23
C GLU A 93 -27.28 -13.72 -23.00
N GLY A 94 -27.26 -13.59 -24.32
CA GLY A 94 -28.44 -13.78 -25.16
C GLY A 94 -28.52 -12.78 -26.31
N HIS A 95 -29.74 -12.55 -26.79
CA HIS A 95 -30.02 -11.55 -27.82
C HIS A 95 -30.67 -10.32 -27.19
N GLN A 96 -30.25 -9.14 -27.61
CA GLN A 96 -30.79 -7.86 -27.15
C GLN A 96 -30.71 -6.85 -28.29
N ASP A 97 -31.76 -6.04 -28.48
CA ASP A 97 -31.81 -4.92 -29.44
C ASP A 97 -31.42 -5.30 -30.88
N GLY A 98 -31.77 -6.53 -31.30
CA GLY A 98 -31.43 -7.06 -32.63
C GLY A 98 -30.00 -7.57 -32.80
N GLY A 99 -29.19 -7.59 -31.74
CA GLY A 99 -27.82 -8.12 -31.72
C GLY A 99 -27.57 -9.19 -30.65
N ILE A 100 -26.30 -9.56 -30.47
CA ILE A 100 -25.84 -10.47 -29.42
C ILE A 100 -25.35 -9.65 -28.23
N ARG A 101 -25.83 -9.97 -27.03
CA ARG A 101 -25.36 -9.37 -25.78
C ARG A 101 -24.12 -10.11 -25.27
N LEU A 102 -23.00 -9.39 -25.24
CA LEU A 102 -21.77 -9.84 -24.61
C LEU A 102 -21.58 -9.17 -23.26
N VAL A 103 -21.07 -9.94 -22.29
CA VAL A 103 -20.71 -9.42 -20.97
C VAL A 103 -19.27 -9.83 -20.67
N CYS A 104 -18.47 -8.85 -20.24
CA CYS A 104 -17.11 -9.05 -19.76
C CYS A 104 -17.13 -8.95 -18.23
N ARG A 105 -16.65 -9.98 -17.53
CA ARG A 105 -16.55 -10.01 -16.07
C ARG A 105 -15.10 -10.22 -15.65
N SER A 106 -14.65 -9.44 -14.69
CA SER A 106 -13.35 -9.59 -14.04
C SER A 106 -13.44 -9.05 -12.61
N ALA A 107 -12.59 -9.53 -11.70
CA ALA A 107 -12.65 -9.20 -10.28
C ALA A 107 -11.26 -9.03 -9.67
N GLY A 108 -11.17 -8.30 -8.54
CA GLY A 108 -9.95 -8.18 -7.75
C GLY A 108 -8.94 -7.12 -8.20
N TRP A 109 -9.35 -6.20 -9.07
CA TRP A 109 -8.51 -5.07 -9.48
C TRP A 109 -8.45 -3.99 -8.40
N TYR A 110 -7.30 -3.34 -8.27
CA TYR A 110 -7.16 -2.09 -7.52
C TYR A 110 -6.03 -1.23 -8.13
N PRO A 111 -6.23 0.08 -8.34
CA PRO A 111 -7.49 0.82 -8.21
C PRO A 111 -8.55 0.32 -9.21
N GLU A 112 -9.70 1.00 -9.26
CA GLU A 112 -10.75 0.70 -10.23
C GLU A 112 -10.17 0.65 -11.67
N PRO A 113 -10.39 -0.45 -12.42
CA PRO A 113 -9.80 -0.61 -13.73
C PRO A 113 -10.64 0.08 -14.81
N GLU A 114 -10.00 0.44 -15.93
CA GLU A 114 -10.70 0.85 -17.14
C GLU A 114 -11.10 -0.38 -17.97
N VAL A 115 -12.32 -0.36 -18.53
CA VAL A 115 -12.84 -1.44 -19.38
C VAL A 115 -13.29 -0.86 -20.71
N LEU A 116 -12.73 -1.38 -21.80
CA LEU A 116 -13.00 -0.93 -23.17
C LEU A 116 -13.39 -2.12 -24.04
N TRP A 117 -14.47 -1.95 -24.81
CA TRP A 117 -14.80 -2.82 -25.93
C TRP A 117 -14.26 -2.20 -27.20
N LYS A 118 -13.61 -3.02 -28.04
CA LYS A 118 -13.02 -2.59 -29.30
C LYS A 118 -13.51 -3.51 -30.41
N ASP A 119 -13.73 -2.95 -31.59
CA ASP A 119 -13.99 -3.73 -32.79
C ASP A 119 -12.66 -4.22 -33.40
N LEU A 120 -12.71 -4.76 -34.62
CA LEU A 120 -11.51 -5.25 -35.31
C LEU A 120 -10.53 -4.13 -35.70
N ASN A 121 -10.98 -2.86 -35.73
CA ASN A 121 -10.17 -1.71 -36.09
C ASN A 121 -9.49 -1.04 -34.88
N GLY A 122 -9.93 -1.38 -33.67
CA GLY A 122 -9.28 -0.98 -32.41
C GLY A 122 -9.93 0.20 -31.72
#